data_AF-A0A532DAJ4-F1
#
_entry.id   AF-A0A532DAJ4-F1
#
_cell.length_a   1.000
_cell.length_b   1.000
_cell.length_c   1.000
_cell.angle_alpha   90.00
_cell.angle_beta   90.00
_cell.angle_gamma   90.00
#
_symmetry.space_group_name_H-M   'P 1'
#
loop_
_entity.id
_entity.type
_entity.pdbx_description
1 polymer ?
#
loop_
_entity_poly.entity_id
_entity_poly.type
_entity_poly.pdbx_seq_one_letter_code
_entity_poly.pdbx_strand_id
1 'polypeptide(L)'
;MGWHEPQLKIRIDPHTLARAEERGADVEEIRDVIETGSPSQAGRGRVGKAKVYVFNRNRHGNFYEEKRVEVIYTQEGDTLVTVTVYVFYGKWEAQE
;
A
#
# COMPACT_ATOMS: atom_id res chain seq x y z
N MET A 1 -29.49 15.86 10.79
CA MET A 1 -28.52 14.90 11.36
C MET A 1 -27.47 14.65 10.29
N GLY A 2 -26.42 15.48 10.26
CA GLY A 2 -25.30 15.26 9.35
C GLY A 2 -24.41 14.20 9.98
N TRP A 3 -24.47 12.98 9.46
CA TRP A 3 -23.50 11.96 9.80
C TRP A 3 -22.16 12.43 9.23
N HIS A 4 -21.26 12.93 10.08
CA HIS A 4 -19.88 13.12 9.68
C HIS A 4 -19.28 11.72 9.55
N GLU A 5 -19.09 11.27 8.31
CA GLU A 5 -18.18 10.17 8.04
C GLU A 5 -16.82 10.50 8.68
N PRO A 6 -16.24 9.59 9.49
CA PRO A 6 -14.91 9.81 10.00
C PRO A 6 -13.96 9.86 8.80
N GLN A 7 -13.55 11.07 8.44
CA GLN A 7 -12.56 11.28 7.39
C GLN A 7 -11.22 10.82 7.95
N LEU A 8 -10.90 9.54 7.77
CA LEU A 8 -9.58 9.00 8.06
C LEU A 8 -8.56 9.80 7.23
N LYS A 9 -7.74 10.60 7.92
CA LYS A 9 -6.74 11.45 7.26
C LYS A 9 -5.50 10.61 6.99
N ILE A 10 -5.21 10.35 5.72
CA ILE A 10 -3.98 9.65 5.33
C ILE A 10 -2.84 10.67 5.23
N ARG A 11 -1.86 10.55 6.13
CA ARG A 11 -0.63 11.36 6.15
C ARG A 11 0.54 10.51 5.64
N ILE A 12 1.00 10.83 4.43
CA ILE A 12 2.18 10.22 3.81
C ILE A 12 3.36 11.17 4.02
N ASP A 13 4.37 10.70 4.74
CA ASP A 13 5.59 11.47 4.94
C ASP A 13 6.38 11.55 3.62
N PRO A 14 6.94 12.71 3.25
CA PRO A 14 7.68 12.87 2.00
C PRO A 14 8.90 11.93 1.91
N HIS A 15 9.50 11.58 3.05
CA HIS A 15 10.55 10.58 3.11
C HIS A 15 10.04 9.18 2.72
N THR A 16 8.85 8.81 3.20
CA THR A 16 8.20 7.53 2.86
C THR A 16 7.78 7.49 1.39
N LEU A 17 7.29 8.63 0.87
CA LEU A 17 6.92 8.75 -0.54
C LEU A 17 8.11 8.55 -1.46
N ALA A 18 9.23 9.25 -1.21
CA ALA A 18 10.45 9.06 -2.01
C ALA A 18 10.89 7.59 -2.03
N ARG A 19 10.82 6.89 -0.89
CA ARG A 19 11.12 5.45 -0.81
C ARG A 19 10.13 4.57 -1.57
N ALA A 20 8.85 4.95 -1.61
CA ALA A 20 7.83 4.24 -2.36
C ALA A 20 8.05 4.41 -3.87
N GLU A 21 8.32 5.63 -4.33
CA GLU A 21 8.62 5.93 -5.73
C GLU A 21 9.88 5.21 -6.20
N GLU A 22 10.96 5.20 -5.39
CA GLU A 22 12.18 4.42 -5.67
C GLU A 22 11.88 2.91 -5.85
N ARG A 23 10.82 2.42 -5.21
CA ARG A 23 10.37 1.03 -5.27
C ARG A 23 9.26 0.78 -6.29
N GLY A 24 8.75 1.81 -6.96
CA GLY A 24 7.70 1.74 -7.96
C GLY A 24 6.27 1.67 -7.42
N ALA A 25 6.01 2.36 -6.30
CA ALA A 25 4.68 2.65 -5.79
C ALA A 25 4.43 4.16 -5.66
N ASP A 26 3.22 4.58 -6.00
CA ASP A 26 2.81 5.99 -6.00
C ASP A 26 1.90 6.36 -4.81
N VAL A 27 1.72 7.65 -4.52
CA VAL A 27 0.76 8.15 -3.50
C VAL A 27 -0.64 7.57 -3.69
N GLU A 28 -1.08 7.50 -4.95
CA GLU A 28 -2.42 7.01 -5.29
C GLU A 28 -2.56 5.53 -4.94
N GLU A 29 -1.53 4.72 -5.23
CA GLU A 29 -1.51 3.31 -4.84
C GLU A 29 -1.46 3.14 -3.32
N ILE A 30 -0.69 3.98 -2.62
CA ILE A 30 -0.63 3.94 -1.15
C ILE A 30 -2.02 4.18 -0.55
N ARG A 31 -2.74 5.19 -1.04
CA ARG A 31 -4.12 5.48 -0.60
C ARG A 31 -5.06 4.34 -0.94
N ASP A 32 -5.01 3.87 -2.18
CA ASP A 32 -5.84 2.77 -2.65
C ASP A 32 -5.60 1.46 -1.86
N VAL A 33 -4.35 1.13 -1.51
CA VAL A 33 -4.01 0.01 -0.60
C VAL A 33 -4.61 0.25 0.79
N ILE A 34 -4.49 1.46 1.34
CA ILE A 34 -5.03 1.76 2.67
C ILE A 34 -6.57 1.68 2.68
N GLU A 35 -7.24 2.10 1.62
CA GLU A 35 -8.69 2.13 1.53
C GLU A 35 -9.27 0.76 1.17
N THR A 36 -8.79 0.16 0.08
CA THR A 36 -9.37 -1.06 -0.53
C THR A 36 -8.51 -2.31 -0.37
N GLY A 37 -7.23 -2.15 0.02
CA GLY A 37 -6.32 -3.26 0.19
C GLY A 37 -6.71 -4.19 1.34
N SER A 38 -6.23 -5.43 1.26
CA SER A 38 -6.48 -6.46 2.25
C SER A 38 -5.56 -6.27 3.46
N PRO A 39 -6.03 -6.51 4.70
CA PRO A 39 -5.18 -6.48 5.88
C PRO A 39 -4.03 -7.48 5.73
N SER A 40 -2.82 -7.01 5.95
CA SER A 40 -1.60 -7.81 5.93
C SER A 40 -0.98 -7.88 7.33
N GLN A 41 -0.20 -8.92 7.57
CA GLN A 41 0.37 -9.19 8.88
C GLN A 41 1.52 -8.20 9.18
N ALA A 42 1.18 -7.07 9.80
CA ALA A 42 2.16 -6.15 10.34
C ALA A 42 2.54 -6.52 11.78
N GLY A 43 3.77 -6.19 12.19
CA GLY A 43 4.25 -6.46 13.55
C GLY A 43 3.44 -5.75 14.66
N ARG A 44 3.61 -6.20 15.91
CA ARG A 44 2.85 -5.74 17.11
C ARG A 44 2.53 -4.23 17.08
N GLY A 45 1.24 -3.90 17.00
CA GLY A 45 0.73 -2.53 17.10
C GLY A 45 0.74 -1.72 15.80
N ARG A 46 1.20 -2.28 14.68
CA ARG A 46 1.15 -1.65 13.37
C ARG A 46 0.08 -2.30 12.52
N VAL A 47 -0.47 -1.55 11.58
CA VAL A 47 -1.43 -2.05 10.61
C VAL A 47 -0.75 -2.13 9.26
N GLY A 48 -0.84 -3.29 8.62
CA GLY A 48 -0.38 -3.50 7.25
C GLY A 48 -1.60 -3.68 6.39
N LYS A 49 -1.59 -3.09 5.20
CA LYS A 49 -2.47 -3.48 4.12
C LYS A 49 -1.65 -3.80 2.89
N ALA A 50 -2.08 -4.76 2.11
CA ALA A 50 -1.47 -5.09 0.84
C ALA A 50 -2.53 -5.20 -0.24
N LYS A 51 -2.15 -4.77 -1.45
CA LYS A 51 -2.96 -4.95 -2.65
C LYS A 51 -2.08 -5.42 -3.79
N VAL A 52 -2.60 -6.36 -4.56
CA VAL A 52 -1.97 -6.84 -5.79
C VAL A 52 -2.57 -6.05 -6.94
N TYR A 53 -1.69 -5.51 -7.77
CA TYR A 53 -2.00 -4.77 -8.98
C TYR A 53 -1.48 -5.53 -10.18
N VAL A 54 -2.24 -5.48 -11.26
CA VAL A 54 -1.79 -5.99 -12.55
C VAL A 54 -0.73 -5.04 -13.11
N PHE A 55 0.50 -5.52 -13.25
CA PHE A 55 1.63 -4.75 -13.78
C PHE A 55 1.82 -5.01 -15.28
N ASN A 56 1.70 -6.28 -15.71
CA ASN A 56 1.84 -6.74 -17.11
C ASN A 56 2.97 -6.05 -17.89
N ARG A 57 4.15 -5.94 -17.27
CA ARG A 57 5.32 -5.26 -17.87
C ARG A 57 6.58 -6.10 -17.75
N ASN A 58 7.46 -5.93 -18.73
CA ASN A 58 8.76 -6.60 -18.78
C ASN A 58 9.82 -5.76 -18.03
N ARG A 59 10.51 -6.36 -17.06
CA ARG A 59 11.60 -5.72 -16.31
C ARG A 59 12.81 -6.65 -16.30
N HIS A 60 13.97 -6.15 -16.74
CA HIS A 60 15.22 -6.95 -16.82
C HIS A 60 15.06 -8.27 -17.60
N GLY A 61 14.23 -8.28 -18.64
CA GLY A 61 13.99 -9.48 -19.46
C GLY A 61 13.02 -10.50 -18.86
N ASN A 62 12.46 -10.23 -17.67
CA ASN A 62 11.42 -11.05 -17.05
C ASN A 62 10.07 -10.30 -17.10
N PHE A 63 9.04 -10.99 -17.59
CA PHE A 63 7.68 -10.46 -17.58
C PHE A 63 7.08 -10.64 -16.18
N TYR A 64 6.64 -9.53 -15.58
CA TYR A 64 5.91 -9.55 -14.32
C TYR A 64 4.45 -9.20 -14.62
N GLU A 65 3.58 -10.18 -14.44
CA GLU A 65 2.13 -10.03 -14.57
C GLU A 65 1.61 -9.11 -13.46
N GLU A 66 2.17 -9.21 -12.27
CA GLU A 66 1.63 -8.59 -11.07
C GLU A 66 2.70 -7.85 -10.25
N LYS A 67 2.24 -6.86 -9.51
CA LYS A 67 3.01 -6.19 -8.45
C LYS A 67 2.15 -6.16 -7.19
N ARG A 68 2.74 -6.46 -6.04
CA ARG A 68 2.09 -6.33 -4.74
C ARG A 68 2.67 -5.14 -4.02
N VAL A 69 1.82 -4.18 -3.68
CA VAL A 69 2.17 -3.04 -2.84
C VAL A 69 1.66 -3.31 -1.45
N GLU A 70 2.56 -3.26 -0.47
CA GLU A 70 2.26 -3.42 0.95
C GLU A 70 2.62 -2.14 1.70
N VAL A 71 1.62 -1.55 2.35
CA VAL A 71 1.73 -0.31 3.08
C VAL A 71 1.58 -0.61 4.56
N ILE A 72 2.62 -0.31 5.33
CA ILE A 72 2.61 -0.37 6.78
C ILE A 72 2.35 1.05 7.30
N TYR A 73 1.29 1.21 8.07
CA TYR A 73 0.88 2.46 8.67
C TYR A 73 0.53 2.27 10.15
N THR A 74 0.53 3.38 10.87
CA THR A 74 0.02 3.45 12.24
C THR A 74 -1.21 4.34 12.27
N GLN A 75 -2.18 4.01 13.12
CA GLN A 75 -3.36 4.81 13.33
C GLN A 75 -3.19 5.64 14.60
N GLU A 76 -3.05 6.95 14.43
CA GLU A 76 -2.96 7.94 15.50
C GLU A 76 -4.29 8.71 15.54
N GLY A 77 -5.26 8.19 16.31
CA GLY A 77 -6.63 8.71 16.34
C GLY A 77 -7.32 8.58 14.98
N ASP A 78 -7.69 9.72 14.39
CA ASP A 78 -8.31 9.81 13.06
C ASP A 78 -7.28 9.95 11.91
N THR A 79 -5.98 9.88 12.20
CA THR A 79 -4.91 10.04 11.20
C THR A 79 -4.15 8.73 11.00
N LEU A 80 -4.06 8.30 9.74
CA LEU A 80 -3.25 7.15 9.32
C LEU A 80 -1.89 7.66 8.85
N VAL A 81 -0.83 7.35 9.59
CA VAL A 81 0.53 7.80 9.29
C VAL A 81 1.31 6.67 8.63
N THR A 82 1.80 6.89 7.41
CA THR A 82 2.53 5.88 6.63
C THR A 82 3.95 5.70 7.16
N VAL A 83 4.29 4.48 7.58
CA VAL A 83 5.59 4.15 8.17
C VAL A 83 6.54 3.59 7.12
N THR A 84 6.09 2.61 6.33
CA THR A 84 6.95 1.95 5.34
C THR A 84 6.10 1.38 4.21
N VAL A 85 6.59 1.52 2.98
CA VAL A 85 5.98 0.93 1.78
C VAL A 85 6.94 -0.10 1.20
N TYR A 86 6.45 -1.32 1.01
CA TYR A 86 7.13 -2.41 0.33
C TYR A 86 6.44 -2.67 -1.00
N VAL A 87 7.25 -2.88 -2.04
CA VAL A 87 6.77 -3.26 -3.37
C VAL A 87 7.44 -4.56 -3.74
N PHE A 88 6.64 -5.55 -4.06
CA PHE A 88 7.10 -6.85 -4.50
C PHE A 88 6.64 -7.07 -5.93
N TYR A 89 7.55 -7.52 -6.78
CA TYR A 89 7.26 -7.90 -8.15
C TYR A 89 7.28 -9.42 -8.24
N GLY A 90 6.21 -10.03 -8.73
CA GLY A 90 6.06 -11.47 -8.75
C GLY A 90 4.74 -11.90 -9.35
N LYS A 91 4.45 -13.20 -9.24
CA LYS A 91 3.15 -13.77 -9.59
C LYS A 91 2.45 -14.16 -8.28
N TRP A 92 1.39 -13.44 -7.93
CA TRP A 92 0.48 -13.86 -6.87
C TRP A 92 -0.62 -14.64 -7.55
N GLU A 93 -0.40 -15.96 -7.70
CA GLU A 93 -1.46 -16.82 -8.22
C GLU A 93 -2.70 -16.62 -7.36
N ALA A 94 -3.68 -15.91 -7.92
CA ALA A 94 -5.02 -15.89 -7.38
C ALA A 94 -5.45 -17.35 -7.38
N GLN A 95 -5.40 -17.98 -6.21
CA GLN A 95 -5.95 -19.31 -6.03
C GLN A 95 -7.45 -19.15 -6.29
N GLU A 96 -7.89 -19.53 -7.50
CA GLU A 96 -9.29 -19.65 -7.89
C GLU A 96 -9.97 -20.81 -7.15
#